data_AF-A0A1F8SB39-F1
#
_entry.id   AF-A0A1F8SB39-F1
#
_cell.length_a   1.000
_cell.length_b   1.000
_cell.length_c   1.000
_cell.angle_alpha   90.00
_cell.angle_beta   90.00
_cell.angle_gamma   90.00
#
_symmetry.space_group_name_H-M   'P 1'
#
loop_
_entity.id
_entity.type
_entity.pdbx_description
1 polymer ?
#
loop_
_entity_poly.entity_id
_entity_poly.type
_entity_poly.pdbx_seq_one_letter_code
_entity_poly.pdbx_strand_id
1 'polypeptide(L)'
;MIVTGLVSVASIASFKRHLGRLGGVQSVSVASGPDGEFMFNVTHRADATFRDAIATLPGFGARVTGTGEGVVHVTARDPETDG
;
A
#
# COMPACT_ATOMS: atom_id res chain seq x y z
N MET A 1 -8.72 -3.25 21.50
CA MET A 1 -7.62 -3.47 20.55
C MET A 1 -6.91 -2.14 20.38
N ILE A 2 -5.66 -2.06 20.85
CA ILE A 2 -4.85 -0.84 20.86
C ILE A 2 -4.01 -0.79 19.58
N VAL A 3 -4.07 0.32 18.85
CA VAL A 3 -3.15 0.60 17.75
C VAL A 3 -1.90 1.23 18.39
N THR A 4 -0.90 0.41 18.70
CA THR A 4 0.43 0.89 19.06
C THR A 4 1.11 1.38 17.79
N GLY A 5 1.10 2.70 17.53
CA GLY A 5 1.92 3.26 16.45
C GLY A 5 1.40 4.57 15.88
N LEU A 6 1.74 5.71 16.50
CA LEU A 6 1.73 7.00 15.79
C LEU A 6 2.57 6.94 14.50
N VAL A 7 3.62 6.10 14.50
CA VAL A 7 4.49 5.78 13.35
C VAL A 7 3.71 5.10 12.23
N SER A 8 2.94 4.03 12.51
CA SER A 8 2.17 3.33 11.46
C SER A 8 1.19 4.25 10.73
N VAL A 9 0.54 5.19 11.43
CA VAL A 9 -0.40 6.13 10.80
C VAL A 9 0.30 7.08 9.83
N ALA A 10 1.44 7.65 10.23
CA ALA A 10 2.23 8.54 9.37
C ALA A 10 2.79 7.78 8.16
N SER A 11 3.27 6.56 8.38
CA SER A 11 3.83 5.66 7.37
C SER A 11 2.75 5.24 6.35
N ILE A 12 1.55 4.84 6.80
CA ILE A 12 0.39 4.52 5.92
C ILE A 12 -0.02 5.74 5.09
N ALA A 13 -0.14 6.91 5.73
CA ALA A 13 -0.55 8.13 5.05
C ALA A 13 0.47 8.53 3.98
N SER A 14 1.77 8.40 4.29
CA SER A 14 2.84 8.65 3.35
C SER A 14 2.84 7.65 2.20
N PHE A 15 2.65 6.35 2.47
CA PHE A 15 2.59 5.30 1.44
C PHE A 15 1.38 5.48 0.51
N LYS A 16 0.18 5.70 1.07
CA LYS A 16 -1.02 6.05 0.31
C LYS A 16 -0.80 7.28 -0.57
N ARG A 17 -0.12 8.31 -0.05
CA ARG A 17 0.21 9.52 -0.81
C ARG A 17 1.18 9.24 -1.95
N HIS A 18 2.18 8.39 -1.75
CA HIS A 18 3.09 7.98 -2.82
C HIS A 18 2.34 7.23 -3.92
N LEU A 19 1.51 6.25 -3.56
CA LEU A 19 0.66 5.52 -4.50
C LEU A 19 -0.24 6.47 -5.29
N GLY A 20 -0.92 7.40 -4.62
CA GLY A 20 -1.80 8.37 -5.26
C GLY A 20 -1.10 9.36 -6.21
N ARG A 21 0.23 9.47 -6.15
CA ARG A 21 1.02 10.32 -7.07
C ARG A 21 1.53 9.56 -8.30
N LEU A 22 1.39 8.23 -8.33
CA LEU A 22 1.79 7.45 -9.49
C LEU A 22 0.86 7.77 -10.67
N GLY A 23 1.45 8.00 -11.85
CA GLY A 23 0.69 8.32 -13.05
C GLY A 23 -0.30 7.21 -13.40
N GLY A 24 -1.56 7.58 -13.63
CA GLY A 24 -2.63 6.63 -13.95
C GLY A 24 -3.36 6.04 -12.74
N VAL A 25 -2.98 6.38 -11.50
CA VAL A 25 -3.80 6.07 -10.33
C VAL A 25 -5.05 6.94 -10.30
N GLN A 26 -6.19 6.28 -10.11
CA GLN A 26 -7.50 6.93 -10.01
C GLN A 26 -7.93 7.04 -8.56
N SER A 27 -7.70 5.99 -7.76
CA SER A 27 -8.00 6.00 -6.33
C SER A 27 -7.12 5.02 -5.57
N VAL A 28 -6.94 5.30 -4.28
CA VAL A 28 -6.25 4.41 -3.34
C VAL A 28 -7.10 4.26 -2.10
N SER A 29 -7.53 3.02 -1.85
CA SER A 29 -8.27 2.62 -0.65
C SER A 29 -7.33 1.87 0.28
N VAL A 30 -7.51 2.03 1.59
CA VAL A 30 -6.75 1.29 2.60
C VAL A 30 -7.71 0.54 3.50
N ALA A 31 -7.39 -0.71 3.78
CA ALA A 31 -8.10 -1.58 4.69
C ALA A 31 -7.12 -2.28 5.64
N SER A 32 -7.58 -2.60 6.84
CA SER A 32 -6.87 -3.46 7.78
C SER A 32 -7.09 -4.93 7.42
N GLY A 33 -6.01 -5.66 7.20
CA GLY A 33 -6.00 -7.10 6.96
C GLY A 33 -6.13 -7.92 8.25
N PRO A 34 -6.37 -9.24 8.14
CA PRO A 34 -6.63 -10.12 9.28
C PRO A 34 -5.43 -10.27 10.22
N ASP A 35 -4.21 -10.18 9.69
CA ASP A 35 -2.96 -10.40 10.43
C ASP A 35 -2.28 -9.11 10.89
N GLY A 36 -3.03 -8.02 11.02
CA GLY A 36 -2.49 -6.69 11.38
C GLY A 36 -1.78 -5.97 10.23
N GLU A 37 -1.92 -6.48 9.00
CA GLU A 37 -1.34 -5.90 7.80
C GLU A 37 -2.22 -4.79 7.23
N PHE A 38 -1.63 -3.90 6.44
CA PHE A 38 -2.40 -2.90 5.70
C PHE A 38 -2.55 -3.33 4.24
N MET A 39 -3.79 -3.47 3.78
CA MET A 39 -4.14 -3.75 2.40
C MET A 39 -4.47 -2.44 1.69
N PHE A 40 -3.69 -2.11 0.67
CA PHE A 40 -3.91 -0.98 -0.22
C PHE A 40 -4.48 -1.49 -1.54
N ASN A 41 -5.66 -1.00 -1.88
CA ASN A 41 -6.29 -1.26 -3.18
C ASN A 41 -6.08 -0.03 -4.05
N VAL A 42 -5.28 -0.18 -5.09
CA VAL A 42 -4.94 0.89 -6.03
C VAL A 42 -5.73 0.68 -7.29
N THR A 43 -6.73 1.52 -7.53
CA THR A 43 -7.45 1.56 -8.80
C THR A 43 -6.65 2.40 -9.78
N HIS A 44 -6.38 1.86 -10.95
CA HIS A 44 -5.58 2.51 -11.96
C HIS A 44 -6.14 2.28 -13.37
N ARG A 45 -5.69 3.09 -14.32
CA ARG A 45 -6.02 2.90 -15.74
C ARG A 45 -5.36 1.63 -16.28
N ALA A 46 -6.02 0.92 -17.19
CA ALA A 46 -5.55 -0.36 -17.71
C ALA A 46 -4.18 -0.28 -18.43
N ASP A 47 -3.80 0.90 -18.91
CA ASP A 47 -2.54 1.20 -19.56
C ASP A 47 -1.37 1.47 -18.60
N ALA A 48 -1.64 1.61 -17.29
CA ALA A 48 -0.62 1.98 -16.32
C ALA A 48 -0.06 0.75 -15.57
N THR A 49 1.28 0.66 -15.50
CA THR A 49 2.01 -0.45 -14.88
C THR A 49 2.59 -0.02 -13.53
N PHE A 50 2.12 -0.63 -12.44
CA PHE A 50 2.49 -0.21 -11.07
C PHE A 50 3.43 -1.17 -10.34
N ARG A 51 3.62 -2.38 -10.88
CA ARG A 51 4.36 -3.44 -10.20
C ARG A 51 5.80 -3.03 -9.90
N ASP A 52 6.50 -2.46 -10.88
CA ASP A 52 7.87 -1.94 -10.70
C ASP A 52 7.91 -0.75 -9.76
N ALA A 53 6.96 0.18 -9.86
CA ALA A 53 6.91 1.35 -8.99
C ALA A 53 6.72 0.96 -7.51
N ILE A 54 5.84 0.00 -7.23
CA ILE A 54 5.59 -0.50 -5.86
C ILE A 54 6.84 -1.18 -5.28
N ALA A 55 7.59 -1.92 -6.10
CA ALA A 55 8.83 -2.58 -5.67
C ALA A 55 9.94 -1.59 -5.27
N THR A 56 9.87 -0.35 -5.76
CA THR A 56 10.85 0.70 -5.44
C THR A 56 10.47 1.56 -4.24
N LEU A 57 9.30 1.36 -3.62
CA LEU A 57 8.85 2.19 -2.51
C LEU A 57 9.63 1.89 -1.23
N PRO A 58 10.38 2.87 -0.69
CA PRO A 58 11.16 2.67 0.54
C PRO A 58 10.25 2.66 1.78
N GLY A 59 10.66 1.92 2.81
CA GLY A 59 10.10 2.02 4.16
C GLY A 59 8.91 1.10 4.49
N PHE A 60 8.41 0.31 3.55
CA PHE A 60 7.44 -0.77 3.82
C PHE A 60 7.86 -2.05 3.11
N GLY A 61 7.64 -3.20 3.75
CA GLY A 61 7.66 -4.50 3.07
C GLY A 61 6.47 -4.66 2.13
N ALA A 62 6.32 -3.75 1.17
CA ALA A 62 5.18 -3.69 0.27
C ALA A 62 5.27 -4.84 -0.73
N ARG A 63 4.26 -5.70 -0.72
CA ARG A 63 4.15 -6.84 -1.62
C ARG A 63 2.83 -6.80 -2.36
N VAL A 64 2.89 -6.89 -3.69
CA VAL A 64 1.70 -7.10 -4.51
C VAL A 64 1.21 -8.52 -4.25
N THR A 65 0.00 -8.65 -3.68
CA THR A 65 -0.64 -9.94 -3.38
C THR A 65 -1.63 -10.36 -4.46
N GLY A 66 -2.08 -9.43 -5.28
CA GLY A 66 -2.98 -9.74 -6.38
C GLY A 66 -3.14 -8.58 -7.35
N THR A 67 -3.50 -8.91 -8.58
CA THR A 67 -3.82 -7.96 -9.64
C THR A 67 -5.13 -8.39 -10.28
N GLY A 68 -6.10 -7.48 -10.36
CA GLY A 68 -7.37 -7.64 -11.07
C GLY A 68 -7.52 -6.58 -12.16
N GLU A 69 -8.65 -6.57 -12.87
CA GLU A 69 -8.91 -5.57 -13.92
C GLU A 69 -8.88 -4.14 -13.36
N GLY A 70 -7.78 -3.43 -13.62
CA GLY A 70 -7.56 -2.05 -13.19
C GLY A 70 -7.39 -1.86 -11.69
N VAL A 71 -7.15 -2.93 -10.92
CA VAL A 71 -6.91 -2.84 -9.46
C VAL A 71 -5.70 -3.69 -9.07
N VAL A 72 -4.77 -3.09 -8.34
CA VAL A 72 -3.67 -3.81 -7.67
C VAL A 72 -3.94 -3.88 -6.18
N HIS A 73 -3.84 -5.08 -5.63
CA HIS A 73 -3.86 -5.35 -4.19
C HIS A 73 -2.42 -5.37 -3.70
N VAL A 74 -2.10 -4.46 -2.78
CA VAL A 74 -0.78 -4.35 -2.15
C VAL A 74 -0.95 -4.58 -0.66
N THR A 75 -0.23 -5.52 -0.09
CA THR A 75 -0.07 -5.62 1.37
C THR A 75 1.21 -4.94 1.76
N ALA A 76 1.17 -4.20 2.87
CA ALA A 76 2.35 -3.59 3.45
C ALA A 76 2.37 -3.85 4.95
N ARG A 77 3.54 -4.24 5.45
CA ARG A 77 3.83 -4.40 6.87
C ARG A 77 4.92 -3.42 7.28
N ASP A 78 4.71 -2.78 8.42
CA ASP A 78 5.65 -1.84 8.99
C ASP A 78 6.84 -2.61 9.61
N PRO A 79 8.08 -2.33 9.19
CA PRO A 79 9.26 -3.10 9.64
C PRO A 79 9.62 -2.87 11.11
N GLU A 80 9.11 -1.83 11.78
CA GLU A 80 9.38 -1.58 13.20
C GLU A 80 8.43 -2.35 14.14
N THR A 81 7.45 -3.09 13.59
CA THR A 81 6.54 -3.93 14.41
C THR A 81 7.24 -5.19 14.96
N ASP A 82 8.40 -5.56 14.43
CA ASP A 82 9.25 -6.69 14.87
C ASP A 82 10.47 -6.23 15.73
N GLY A 83 10.44 -5.00 16.27
CA GLY A 83 11.50 -4.41 17.11
C GLY A 83 11.21 -4.41 18.61
#